data_AF-A0A3M1WQ36-F1
#
_entry.id   AF-A0A3M1WQ36-F1
#
_cell.length_a   1.000
_cell.length_b   1.000
_cell.length_c   1.000
_cell.angle_alpha   90.00
_cell.angle_beta   90.00
_cell.angle_gamma   90.00
#
_symmetry.space_group_name_H-M   'P 1'
#
loop_
_entity.id
_entity.type
_entity.pdbx_description
1 polymer ?
#
loop_
_entity_poly.entity_id
_entity_poly.type
_entity_poly.pdbx_seq_one_letter_code
_entity_poly.pdbx_strand_id
1 'polypeptide(L)'
;QNLPPTDSPLVNRIMAWAAQRFISVVYYGLVHSPQDIVRAGGLFGEGAWLDVDQLEGIGLDHAHIAQESRKLLATELLNRPVAAHLLPDTFTLNELRGLFEVILERSIDRGSFRRKMLKLGILVQTDEKKDAGGRPAHLYRFQQEAYTHLLAQENQFGF
;
A
#
# COMPACT_ATOMS: atom_id res chain seq x y z
N GLN A 1 -27.91 11.29 4.10
CA GLN A 1 -28.12 11.48 5.55
C GLN A 1 -28.23 12.98 5.79
N ASN A 2 -29.30 13.44 6.44
CA ASN A 2 -29.54 14.87 6.67
C ASN A 2 -28.52 15.38 7.69
N LEU A 3 -27.60 16.24 7.25
CA LEU A 3 -26.71 16.96 8.14
C LEU A 3 -27.55 17.76 9.15
N PRO A 4 -27.17 17.80 10.44
CA PRO A 4 -27.85 18.62 11.43
C PRO A 4 -27.85 20.10 10.99
N PRO A 5 -28.89 20.88 11.33
CA PRO A 5 -28.93 22.30 11.00
C PRO A 5 -27.69 23.01 11.55
N THR A 6 -27.12 23.91 10.75
CA THR A 6 -25.84 24.61 11.01
C THR A 6 -25.81 25.36 12.34
N ASP A 7 -26.98 25.76 12.86
CA ASP A 7 -27.11 26.48 14.13
C ASP A 7 -27.20 25.57 15.37
N SER A 8 -27.01 24.25 15.20
CA SER A 8 -27.00 23.31 16.32
C SER A 8 -25.87 23.61 17.31
N PRO A 9 -26.15 23.71 18.62
CA PRO A 9 -25.11 23.89 19.65
C PRO A 9 -24.00 22.83 19.58
N LEU A 10 -24.33 21.61 19.15
CA LEU A 10 -23.35 20.54 18.94
C LEU A 10 -22.45 20.83 17.74
N VAL A 11 -23.02 21.26 16.61
CA VAL A 11 -22.27 21.62 15.40
C VAL A 11 -21.35 22.79 15.69
N ASN A 12 -21.84 23.82 16.36
CA ASN A 12 -21.04 24.98 16.78
C ASN A 12 -19.86 24.56 17.68
N ARG A 13 -20.07 23.61 18.59
CA ARG A 13 -19.01 23.10 19.48
C ARG A 13 -17.97 22.27 18.72
N ILE A 14 -18.38 21.46 17.75
CA ILE A 14 -17.49 20.70 16.87
C ILE A 14 -16.68 21.64 15.98
N MET A 15 -17.31 22.66 15.40
CA MET A 15 -16.62 23.65 14.57
C MET A 15 -15.62 24.48 15.37
N ALA A 16 -16.00 24.91 16.58
CA ALA A 16 -15.09 25.62 17.49
C ALA A 16 -13.89 24.75 17.92
N TRP A 17 -14.10 23.45 18.14
CA TRP A 17 -13.02 22.50 18.37
C TRP A 17 -12.13 22.35 17.12
N ALA A 18 -12.71 22.12 15.94
CA ALA A 18 -11.97 21.93 14.69
C ALA A 18 -11.15 23.19 14.28
N ALA A 19 -11.55 24.38 14.74
CA ALA A 19 -10.82 25.62 14.52
C ALA A 19 -9.60 25.82 15.45
N GLN A 20 -9.37 24.91 16.41
CA GLN A 20 -8.19 24.96 17.26
C GLN A 20 -6.93 24.52 16.52
N ARG A 21 -5.77 24.76 17.12
CA ARG A 21 -4.49 24.27 16.60
C ARG A 21 -4.29 22.81 17.00
N PHE A 22 -4.10 21.94 16.00
CA PHE A 22 -3.78 20.54 16.20
C PHE A 22 -2.36 20.20 15.73
N ILE A 23 -1.79 19.17 16.34
CA ILE A 23 -0.61 18.47 15.83
C ILE A 23 -1.04 17.02 15.64
N SER A 24 -0.95 16.53 14.41
CA SER A 24 -1.26 15.15 14.06
C SER A 24 0.02 14.35 13.93
N VAL A 25 0.09 13.20 14.60
CA VAL A 25 1.14 12.19 14.38
C VAL A 25 0.52 11.07 13.56
N VAL A 26 1.00 10.89 12.34
CA VAL A 26 0.44 9.95 11.37
C VAL A 26 1.21 8.64 11.41
N TYR A 27 0.46 7.53 11.36
CA TYR A 27 0.99 6.19 11.14
C TYR A 27 0.25 5.58 9.94
N TYR A 28 0.94 4.80 9.13
CA TYR A 28 0.32 3.92 8.14
C TYR A 28 0.76 2.48 8.38
N GLY A 29 -0.12 1.54 8.03
CA GLY A 29 0.12 0.11 8.12
C GLY A 29 -0.08 -0.54 6.76
N LEU A 30 0.67 -1.61 6.51
CA LEU A 30 0.58 -2.42 5.29
C LEU A 30 -0.04 -3.75 5.65
N VAL A 31 -1.11 -4.12 4.95
CA VAL A 31 -1.89 -5.33 5.21
C VAL A 31 -2.24 -6.00 3.90
N HIS A 32 -1.92 -7.29 3.79
CA HIS A 32 -2.09 -8.06 2.56
C HIS A 32 -3.56 -8.38 2.26
N SER A 33 -4.34 -8.69 3.29
CA SER A 33 -5.75 -9.08 3.16
C SER A 33 -6.65 -8.01 3.79
N PRO A 34 -7.36 -7.20 2.98
CA PRO A 34 -8.25 -6.17 3.49
C PRO A 34 -9.45 -6.73 4.26
N GLN A 35 -9.82 -7.99 4.00
CA GLN A 35 -11.01 -8.64 4.56
C GLN A 35 -10.91 -8.87 6.08
N ASP A 36 -9.68 -8.87 6.62
CA ASP A 36 -9.41 -9.27 8.01
C ASP A 36 -9.50 -8.10 9.02
N ILE A 37 -9.62 -6.85 8.57
CA ILE A 37 -9.29 -5.67 9.42
C ILE A 37 -10.45 -4.69 9.59
N VAL A 38 -11.52 -4.80 8.81
CA VAL A 38 -12.64 -3.85 8.91
C VAL A 38 -13.56 -4.24 10.07
N ARG A 39 -13.10 -3.92 11.29
CA ARG A 39 -13.94 -3.85 12.48
C ARG A 39 -13.75 -2.49 13.12
N ALA A 40 -14.56 -1.54 12.69
CA ALA A 40 -14.71 -0.33 13.47
C ALA A 40 -15.51 -0.69 14.74
N GLY A 41 -14.94 -0.40 15.90
CA GLY A 41 -15.57 -0.61 17.20
C GLY A 41 -15.68 0.72 17.96
N GLY A 42 -16.76 0.87 18.73
CA GLY A 42 -16.96 2.04 19.61
C GLY A 42 -17.80 3.15 18.98
N LEU A 43 -17.37 4.41 19.15
CA LEU A 43 -18.09 5.64 18.75
C LEU A 43 -18.08 5.91 17.23
N PHE A 44 -17.30 5.16 16.47
CA PHE A 44 -17.13 5.31 15.03
C PHE A 44 -17.88 4.17 14.33
N GLY A 45 -18.68 4.52 13.32
CA GLY A 45 -19.43 3.55 12.52
C GLY A 45 -18.52 2.63 11.71
N GLU A 46 -19.09 1.79 10.85
CA GLU A 46 -18.34 0.82 10.04
C GLU A 46 -17.21 1.48 9.22
N GLY A 47 -16.05 0.82 9.20
CA GLY A 47 -14.96 1.19 8.29
C GLY A 47 -15.24 0.66 6.88
N ALA A 48 -14.58 1.22 5.89
CA ALA A 48 -14.60 0.70 4.53
C ALA A 48 -13.22 0.86 3.90
N TRP A 49 -12.85 -0.04 3.00
CA TRP A 49 -11.72 0.17 2.12
C TRP A 49 -12.13 1.15 1.04
N LEU A 50 -11.38 2.25 0.95
CA LEU A 50 -11.56 3.27 -0.07
C LEU A 50 -10.33 3.26 -0.98
N ASP A 51 -10.57 3.53 -2.26
CA ASP A 51 -9.49 3.83 -3.19
C ASP A 51 -8.81 5.13 -2.74
N VAL A 52 -7.48 5.11 -2.64
CA VAL A 52 -6.68 6.27 -2.26
C VAL A 52 -6.84 7.44 -3.24
N ASP A 53 -7.23 7.13 -4.48
CA ASP A 53 -7.50 8.12 -5.51
C ASP A 53 -8.96 8.62 -5.49
N GLN A 54 -9.82 8.07 -4.61
CA GLN A 54 -11.24 8.42 -4.47
C GLN A 54 -11.59 8.76 -3.00
N LEU A 55 -10.91 9.74 -2.43
CA LEU A 55 -11.07 10.17 -1.03
C LEU A 55 -11.98 11.40 -0.86
N GLU A 56 -13.07 11.43 -1.61
CA GLU A 56 -14.05 12.51 -1.54
C GLU A 56 -14.82 12.49 -0.21
N GLY A 57 -14.96 13.66 0.43
CA GLY A 57 -15.70 13.77 1.70
C GLY A 57 -14.95 13.24 2.93
N ILE A 58 -13.69 12.86 2.78
CA ILE A 58 -12.80 12.55 3.91
C ILE A 58 -12.53 13.83 4.71
N GLY A 59 -12.69 13.77 6.04
CA GLY A 59 -12.62 14.94 6.91
C GLY A 59 -11.22 15.53 7.04
N LEU A 60 -11.16 16.84 7.32
CA LEU A 60 -9.92 17.59 7.56
C LEU A 60 -8.88 17.41 6.44
N ASP A 61 -7.64 17.11 6.79
CA ASP A 61 -6.49 16.94 5.91
C ASP A 61 -6.16 15.45 5.64
N HIS A 62 -7.04 14.52 6.01
CA HIS A 62 -6.77 13.09 5.89
C HIS A 62 -6.57 12.62 4.44
N ALA A 63 -7.23 13.24 3.46
CA ALA A 63 -6.99 12.96 2.04
C ALA A 63 -5.55 13.31 1.64
N HIS A 64 -5.02 14.43 2.13
CA HIS A 64 -3.62 14.81 1.93
C HIS A 64 -2.67 13.85 2.64
N ILE A 65 -2.97 13.50 3.90
CA ILE A 65 -2.19 12.51 4.67
C ILE A 65 -2.10 11.17 3.94
N ALA A 66 -3.20 10.66 3.38
CA ALA A 66 -3.21 9.39 2.66
C ALA A 66 -2.34 9.45 1.40
N GLN A 67 -2.41 10.56 0.65
CA GLN A 67 -1.61 10.78 -0.55
C GLN A 67 -0.11 10.91 -0.22
N GLU A 68 0.27 11.64 0.84
CA GLU A 68 1.66 11.70 1.30
C GLU A 68 2.15 10.33 1.80
N SER A 69 1.29 9.55 2.46
CA SER A 69 1.61 8.18 2.89
C SER A 69 1.87 7.25 1.70
N ARG A 70 1.14 7.41 0.59
CA ARG A 70 1.40 6.68 -0.67
C ARG A 70 2.76 7.03 -1.26
N LYS A 71 3.13 8.32 -1.30
CA LYS A 71 4.46 8.77 -1.77
C LYS A 71 5.60 8.23 -0.91
N LEU A 72 5.38 8.19 0.41
CA LEU A 72 6.32 7.58 1.34
C LEU A 72 6.44 6.07 1.07
N LEU A 73 5.34 5.36 0.88
CA LEU A 73 5.35 3.94 0.50
C LEU A 73 6.10 3.69 -0.81
N ALA A 74 5.93 4.53 -1.83
CA ALA A 74 6.68 4.44 -3.08
C ALA A 74 8.19 4.62 -2.87
N THR A 75 8.58 5.53 -1.98
CA THR A 75 9.99 5.71 -1.58
C THR A 75 10.50 4.51 -0.81
N GLU A 76 9.71 3.95 0.12
CA GLU A 76 10.11 2.77 0.88
C GLU A 76 10.19 1.51 0.02
N LEU A 77 9.34 1.37 -1.01
CA LEU A 77 9.38 0.23 -1.93
C LEU A 77 10.76 0.05 -2.58
N LEU A 78 11.47 1.16 -2.81
CA LEU A 78 12.78 1.15 -3.43
C LEU A 78 13.93 0.94 -2.44
N ASN A 79 13.69 1.16 -1.14
CA ASN A 79 14.72 1.26 -0.12
C ASN A 79 14.54 0.29 1.07
N ARG A 80 13.40 -0.39 1.15
CA ARG A 80 13.02 -1.29 2.25
C ARG A 80 12.27 -2.51 1.72
N PRO A 81 12.27 -3.65 2.44
CA PRO A 81 11.66 -4.88 1.96
C PRO A 81 10.13 -4.89 2.15
N VAL A 82 9.47 -3.76 1.89
CA VAL A 82 8.02 -3.59 2.11
C VAL A 82 7.19 -4.47 1.18
N ALA A 83 7.69 -4.77 -0.03
CA ALA A 83 7.01 -5.67 -0.97
C ALA A 83 6.76 -7.08 -0.39
N ALA A 84 7.62 -7.55 0.51
CA ALA A 84 7.46 -8.86 1.15
C ALA A 84 6.28 -8.91 2.13
N HIS A 85 5.80 -7.75 2.63
CA HIS A 85 4.66 -7.66 3.54
C HIS A 85 3.32 -7.46 2.81
N LEU A 86 3.38 -7.13 1.51
CA LEU A 86 2.21 -6.81 0.68
C LEU A 86 1.81 -7.95 -0.26
N LEU A 87 2.65 -8.97 -0.40
CA LEU A 87 2.41 -10.16 -1.19
C LEU A 87 2.20 -11.38 -0.29
N PRO A 88 1.54 -12.43 -0.78
CA PRO A 88 1.50 -13.71 -0.09
C PRO A 88 2.90 -14.34 -0.07
N ASP A 89 3.10 -15.39 0.74
CA ASP A 89 4.40 -16.09 0.86
C ASP A 89 4.97 -16.56 -0.48
N THR A 90 4.10 -16.92 -1.42
CA THR A 90 4.45 -17.25 -2.80
C THR A 90 3.62 -16.43 -3.78
N PHE A 91 4.27 -15.91 -4.82
CA PHE A 91 3.64 -15.03 -5.81
C PHE A 91 4.26 -15.23 -7.19
N THR A 92 3.55 -14.80 -8.23
CA THR A 92 4.05 -14.75 -9.59
C THR A 92 4.81 -13.46 -9.84
N LEU A 93 5.72 -13.46 -10.83
CA LEU A 93 6.39 -12.23 -11.27
C LEU A 93 5.42 -11.15 -11.78
N ASN A 94 4.24 -11.55 -12.28
CA ASN A 94 3.23 -10.60 -12.72
C ASN A 94 2.54 -9.91 -11.54
N GLU A 95 2.26 -10.63 -10.46
CA GLU A 95 1.72 -10.04 -9.21
C GLU A 95 2.74 -9.09 -8.58
N LEU A 96 4.01 -9.49 -8.51
CA LEU A 96 5.08 -8.61 -8.04
C LEU A 96 5.20 -7.35 -8.91
N ARG A 97 5.13 -7.49 -10.25
CA ARG A 97 5.13 -6.33 -11.16
C ARG A 97 3.93 -5.42 -10.91
N GLY A 98 2.73 -6.00 -10.80
CA GLY A 98 1.50 -5.25 -10.55
C GLY A 98 1.56 -4.45 -9.26
N LEU A 99 2.12 -5.04 -8.19
CA LEU A 99 2.37 -4.33 -6.94
C LEU A 99 3.25 -3.09 -7.17
N PHE A 100 4.37 -3.24 -7.88
CA PHE A 100 5.28 -2.15 -8.19
C PHE A 100 4.61 -1.07 -9.06
N GLU A 101 3.84 -1.45 -10.07
CA GLU A 101 3.12 -0.50 -10.93
C GLU A 101 2.08 0.32 -10.16
N VAL A 102 1.32 -0.32 -9.27
CA VAL A 102 0.29 0.34 -8.45
C VAL A 102 0.90 1.33 -7.47
N ILE A 103 1.97 0.93 -6.77
CA ILE A 103 2.63 1.77 -5.77
C ILE A 103 3.42 2.91 -6.44
N LEU A 104 4.10 2.65 -7.56
CA LEU A 104 4.92 3.64 -8.27
C LEU A 104 4.12 4.49 -9.28
N GLU A 105 2.82 4.23 -9.46
CA GLU A 105 1.94 4.96 -10.37
C GLU A 105 2.44 5.01 -11.83
N ARG A 106 3.08 3.94 -12.29
CA ARG A 106 3.59 3.87 -13.66
C ARG A 106 3.62 2.45 -14.19
N SER A 107 3.45 2.33 -15.50
CA SER A 107 3.63 1.05 -16.19
C SER A 107 5.10 0.66 -16.24
N ILE A 108 5.39 -0.63 -16.04
CA ILE A 108 6.72 -1.22 -16.11
C ILE A 108 6.73 -2.33 -17.16
N ASP A 109 7.68 -2.26 -18.10
CA ASP A 109 7.84 -3.30 -19.11
C ASP A 109 8.08 -4.69 -18.46
N ARG A 110 7.24 -5.65 -18.83
CA ARG A 110 7.26 -7.02 -18.31
C ARG A 110 8.61 -7.70 -18.54
N GLY A 111 9.21 -7.51 -19.71
CA GLY A 111 10.48 -8.15 -20.06
C GLY A 111 11.63 -7.64 -19.21
N SER A 112 11.74 -6.31 -19.10
CA SER A 112 12.76 -5.61 -18.33
C SER A 112 12.60 -5.88 -16.84
N PHE A 113 11.37 -5.86 -16.33
CA PHE A 113 11.08 -6.20 -14.94
C PHE A 113 11.54 -7.62 -14.60
N ARG A 114 11.13 -8.62 -15.40
CA ARG A 114 11.52 -10.01 -15.20
C ARG A 114 13.04 -10.18 -15.19
N ARG A 115 13.72 -9.66 -16.22
CA ARG A 115 15.19 -9.76 -16.31
C ARG A 115 15.86 -9.13 -15.09
N LYS A 116 15.38 -7.97 -14.65
CA LYS A 116 15.91 -7.27 -13.49
C LYS A 116 15.70 -8.05 -12.21
N MET A 117 14.46 -8.43 -11.87
CA MET A 117 14.13 -9.15 -10.64
C MET A 117 14.91 -10.46 -10.49
N LEU A 118 15.05 -11.22 -11.57
CA LEU A 118 15.83 -12.46 -11.54
C LEU A 118 17.34 -12.20 -11.41
N LYS A 119 17.86 -11.15 -12.04
CA LYS A 119 19.28 -10.77 -11.93
C LYS A 119 19.66 -10.31 -10.51
N LEU A 120 18.73 -9.71 -9.77
CA LEU A 120 18.96 -9.27 -8.40
C LEU A 120 19.19 -10.44 -7.42
N GLY A 121 18.81 -11.68 -7.78
CA GLY A 121 19.01 -12.85 -6.91
C GLY A 121 18.15 -12.84 -5.64
N ILE A 122 17.14 -11.97 -5.56
CA ILE A 122 16.26 -11.83 -4.39
C ILE A 122 15.04 -12.75 -4.43
N LEU A 123 14.88 -13.53 -5.51
CA LEU A 123 13.74 -14.42 -5.73
C LEU A 123 14.19 -15.86 -5.86
N VAL A 124 13.53 -16.75 -5.12
CA VAL A 124 13.68 -18.20 -5.26
C VAL A 124 12.45 -18.72 -5.99
N GLN A 125 12.65 -19.38 -7.12
CA GLN A 125 11.58 -20.06 -7.83
C GLN A 125 11.17 -21.32 -7.06
N THR A 126 9.87 -21.55 -6.89
CA THR A 126 9.35 -22.77 -6.30
C THR A 126 9.05 -23.82 -7.38
N ASP A 127 8.78 -25.05 -6.97
CA ASP A 127 8.34 -26.12 -7.88
C ASP A 127 6.87 -25.97 -8.32
N GLU A 128 6.16 -25.04 -7.69
CA GLU A 128 4.74 -24.81 -7.90
C GLU A 128 4.47 -23.81 -9.04
N LYS A 129 3.29 -23.94 -9.62
CA LYS A 129 2.79 -23.03 -10.65
C LYS A 129 1.36 -22.62 -10.34
N LYS A 130 1.03 -21.38 -10.63
CA LYS A 130 -0.31 -20.82 -10.52
C LYS A 130 -0.97 -20.77 -11.89
N ASP A 131 -2.20 -21.23 -11.98
CA ASP A 131 -3.01 -20.99 -13.17
C ASP A 131 -3.31 -19.49 -13.28
N ALA A 132 -3.06 -18.93 -14.45
CA ALA A 132 -3.17 -17.51 -14.75
C ALA A 132 -4.04 -17.26 -15.99
N GLY A 133 -4.97 -18.18 -16.29
CA GLY A 133 -5.85 -18.08 -17.47
C GLY A 133 -5.10 -18.32 -18.78
N GLY A 134 -4.00 -19.07 -18.74
CA GLY A 134 -3.08 -19.27 -19.86
C GLY A 134 -1.96 -20.25 -19.49
N ARG A 135 -0.73 -20.02 -19.99
CA ARG A 135 0.42 -20.84 -19.58
C ARG A 135 0.64 -20.67 -18.07
N PRO A 136 0.68 -21.76 -17.27
CA PRO A 136 0.87 -21.67 -15.84
C PRO A 136 2.13 -20.88 -15.48
N ALA A 137 1.98 -19.93 -14.57
CA ALA A 137 3.05 -19.05 -14.13
C ALA A 137 3.83 -19.71 -12.99
N HIS A 138 5.16 -19.64 -13.03
CA HIS A 138 5.99 -20.06 -11.90
C HIS A 138 5.72 -19.18 -10.68
N LEU A 139 5.66 -19.84 -9.52
CA LEU A 139 5.64 -19.16 -8.23
C LEU A 139 7.07 -18.91 -7.75
N TYR A 140 7.21 -17.79 -7.05
CA TYR A 140 8.46 -17.32 -6.46
C TYR A 140 8.19 -16.93 -5.01
N ARG A 141 9.24 -16.96 -4.19
CA ARG A 141 9.26 -16.36 -2.86
C ARG A 141 10.48 -15.44 -2.72
N PHE A 142 10.41 -14.47 -1.83
CA PHE A 142 11.59 -13.66 -1.51
C PHE A 142 12.66 -14.50 -0.79
N GLN A 143 13.91 -14.31 -1.17
CA GLN A 143 15.07 -14.70 -0.35
C GLN A 143 15.35 -13.54 0.62
N GLN A 144 14.79 -13.61 1.82
CA GLN A 144 14.76 -12.47 2.75
C GLN A 144 16.14 -11.91 3.07
N GLU A 145 17.16 -12.76 3.24
CA GLU A 145 18.54 -12.35 3.47
C GLU A 145 19.13 -11.58 2.29
N ALA A 146 19.01 -12.15 1.07
CA ALA A 146 19.50 -11.50 -0.14
C ALA A 146 18.75 -10.19 -0.41
N TYR A 147 17.45 -10.14 -0.13
CA TYR A 147 16.64 -8.95 -0.30
C TYR A 147 17.04 -7.84 0.68
N THR A 148 17.21 -8.19 1.96
CA THR A 148 17.65 -7.23 2.98
C THR A 148 19.04 -6.71 2.68
N HIS A 149 19.96 -7.59 2.28
CA HIS A 149 21.32 -7.22 1.90
C HIS A 149 21.36 -6.32 0.65
N LEU A 150 20.53 -6.60 -0.36
CA LEU A 150 20.38 -5.76 -1.54
C LEU A 150 19.97 -4.33 -1.17
N LEU A 151 19.01 -4.19 -0.26
CA LEU A 151 18.47 -2.90 0.16
C LEU A 151 19.42 -2.10 1.06
N ALA A 152 20.31 -2.78 1.78
CA ALA A 152 21.38 -2.14 2.53
C ALA A 152 22.44 -1.51 1.60
N GLN A 153 22.47 -1.90 0.32
CA GLN A 153 23.34 -1.33 -0.69
C GLN A 153 22.52 -0.28 -1.47
N GLU A 154 22.83 1.01 -1.32
CA GLU A 154 22.04 2.10 -1.92
C GLU A 154 21.80 1.92 -3.43
N ASN A 155 20.61 2.35 -3.89
CA ASN A 155 20.30 2.68 -5.29
C ASN A 155 20.16 1.53 -6.33
N GLN A 156 19.62 0.36 -5.97
CA GLN A 156 19.63 -0.82 -6.87
C GLN A 156 18.36 -1.07 -7.70
N PHE A 157 17.18 -0.64 -7.24
CA PHE A 157 15.95 -0.90 -7.98
C PHE A 157 15.76 -0.01 -9.22
N GLY A 158 16.53 1.08 -9.38
CA GLY A 158 16.55 2.04 -10.52
C GLY A 158 15.70 1.67 -11.74
N PHE A 159 14.39 1.88 -11.63
CA PHE A 159 13.38 1.65 -12.67
C PHE A 159 13.04 2.96 -13.35
#